data_AF-A0A6N9BBJ1-F1
#
_entry.id   AF-A0A6N9BBJ1-F1
#
_cell.length_a   1.000
_cell.length_b   1.000
_cell.length_c   1.000
_cell.angle_alpha   90.00
_cell.angle_beta   90.00
_cell.angle_gamma   90.00
#
_symmetry.space_group_name_H-M   'P 1'
#
loop_
_entity.id
_entity.type
_entity.pdbx_description
1 polymer ?
#
loop_
_entity_poly.entity_id
_entity_poly.type
_entity_poly.pdbx_seq_one_letter_code
_entity_poly.pdbx_strand_id
1 'polypeptide(L)'
;MKEQFKFQKRMREHQNNARSRGFINVLDIGSSKISSALVQIGDTKSDRVIPKAGLFLPNLGCRVLGLYYTGSDGIEDGEVIDPVQTSNAIKKTLHHTFRIAGGRSNEVVIGFSGLTQSSSIYTGSTELFGNQVTEKHIAKAILDSKIPASMEGSEFIHAQPINFAIDHRGGILDPRGQSGNRLTVSINAVTISTEALECILEALTISKLNLAGLVSSAYASGLSTLVENELELGSVIVDIGH
;
A
#
# COMPACT_ATOMS: atom_id res chain seq x y z
N MET A 1 12.11 5.61 -18.26
CA MET A 1 10.97 5.24 -17.40
C MET A 1 10.50 6.53 -16.73
N LYS A 2 9.21 6.85 -16.75
CA LYS A 2 8.70 8.13 -16.20
C LYS A 2 9.00 8.20 -14.69
N GLU A 3 9.35 9.37 -14.19
CA GLU A 3 9.74 9.57 -12.78
C GLU A 3 8.60 9.27 -11.80
N GLN A 4 7.36 9.44 -12.25
CA GLN A 4 6.11 9.39 -11.47
C GLN A 4 5.82 8.05 -10.77
N PHE A 5 6.47 6.94 -11.15
CA PHE A 5 6.28 5.63 -10.53
C PHE A 5 7.53 5.11 -9.78
N LYS A 6 8.55 5.97 -9.61
CA LYS A 6 9.81 5.58 -8.94
C LYS A 6 9.57 5.15 -7.50
N PHE A 7 8.70 5.84 -6.76
CA PHE A 7 8.38 5.51 -5.37
C PHE A 7 7.75 4.11 -5.26
N GLN A 8 6.70 3.83 -6.05
CA GLN A 8 6.06 2.51 -6.06
C GLN A 8 7.02 1.37 -6.40
N LYS A 9 7.93 1.59 -7.36
CA LYS A 9 8.94 0.58 -7.70
C LYS A 9 9.89 0.31 -6.53
N ARG A 10 10.40 1.37 -5.88
CA ARG A 10 11.24 1.24 -4.68
C ARG A 10 10.49 0.46 -3.59
N MET A 11 9.22 0.80 -3.34
CA MET A 11 8.40 0.08 -2.36
C MET A 11 8.25 -1.41 -2.70
N ARG A 12 8.04 -1.78 -3.97
CA ARG A 12 8.01 -3.19 -4.39
C ARG A 12 9.33 -3.93 -4.09
N GLU A 13 10.48 -3.28 -4.30
CA GLU A 13 11.78 -3.86 -3.95
C GLU A 13 11.92 -4.07 -2.43
N HIS A 14 11.52 -3.08 -1.63
CA HIS A 14 11.48 -3.21 -0.16
C HIS A 14 10.50 -4.28 0.32
N GLN A 15 9.32 -4.41 -0.29
CA GLN A 15 8.35 -5.48 0.03
C GLN A 15 8.90 -6.86 -0.28
N ASN A 16 9.60 -7.03 -1.40
CA ASN A 16 10.24 -8.29 -1.75
C ASN A 16 11.34 -8.64 -0.72
N ASN A 17 12.11 -7.66 -0.26
CA ASN A 17 13.10 -7.82 0.80
C ASN A 17 12.48 -8.15 2.17
N ALA A 18 11.32 -7.55 2.50
CA ALA A 18 10.58 -7.88 3.71
C ALA A 18 10.01 -9.31 3.66
N ARG A 19 9.42 -9.69 2.51
CA ARG A 19 8.89 -11.05 2.27
C ARG A 19 9.98 -12.13 2.35
N SER A 20 11.19 -11.86 1.85
CA SER A 20 12.30 -12.83 1.93
C SER A 20 12.80 -13.05 3.37
N ARG A 21 12.64 -12.05 4.25
CA ARG A 21 12.94 -12.15 5.69
C ARG A 21 11.82 -12.79 6.51
N GLY A 22 10.62 -12.92 5.93
CA GLY A 22 9.47 -13.59 6.55
C GLY A 22 8.67 -12.75 7.55
N PHE A 23 9.08 -11.52 7.86
CA PHE A 23 8.34 -10.61 8.76
C PHE A 23 8.23 -9.19 8.21
N ILE A 24 7.08 -8.56 8.47
CA ILE A 24 6.82 -7.16 8.16
C ILE A 24 6.13 -6.48 9.34
N ASN A 25 6.45 -5.22 9.60
CA ASN A 25 5.65 -4.40 10.50
C ASN A 25 4.56 -3.71 9.71
N VAL A 26 3.36 -3.70 10.25
CA VAL A 26 2.30 -2.80 9.83
C VAL A 26 2.18 -1.72 10.90
N LEU A 27 2.17 -0.46 10.49
CA LEU A 27 1.88 0.69 11.33
C LEU A 27 0.65 1.40 10.79
N ASP A 28 -0.26 1.74 11.70
CA ASP A 28 -1.35 2.67 11.44
C ASP A 28 -1.07 3.93 12.24
N ILE A 29 -0.88 5.05 11.54
CA ILE A 29 -0.47 6.34 12.10
C ILE A 29 -1.69 7.25 12.05
N GLY A 30 -2.54 7.16 13.08
CA GLY A 30 -3.75 7.96 13.20
C GLY A 30 -3.59 9.14 14.17
N SER A 31 -4.47 10.13 14.03
CA SER A 31 -4.47 11.37 14.84
C SER A 31 -4.55 11.14 16.34
N SER A 32 -5.22 10.07 16.79
CA SER A 32 -5.38 9.73 18.22
C SER A 32 -4.46 8.60 18.70
N LYS A 33 -4.07 7.68 17.80
CA LYS A 33 -3.32 6.47 18.16
C LYS A 33 -2.37 6.06 17.06
N ILE A 34 -1.21 5.55 17.48
CA ILE A 34 -0.31 4.78 16.61
C ILE A 34 -0.41 3.31 17.00
N SER A 35 -0.90 2.50 16.06
CA SER A 35 -1.02 1.05 16.21
C SER A 35 0.05 0.33 15.43
N SER A 36 0.52 -0.81 15.93
CA SER A 36 1.47 -1.66 15.24
C SER A 36 1.12 -3.13 15.33
N ALA A 37 1.39 -3.86 14.25
CA ALA A 37 1.38 -5.31 14.21
C ALA A 37 2.67 -5.84 13.56
N LEU A 38 3.35 -6.80 14.22
CA LEU A 38 4.38 -7.60 13.57
C LEU A 38 3.71 -8.82 12.93
N VAL A 39 3.82 -8.93 11.61
CA VAL A 39 3.17 -9.97 10.81
C VAL A 39 4.22 -10.85 10.17
N GLN A 40 4.09 -12.17 10.34
CA GLN A 40 4.84 -13.18 9.62
C GLN A 40 4.14 -13.49 8.29
N ILE A 41 4.88 -13.48 7.17
CA ILE A 41 4.38 -13.77 5.83
C ILE A 41 5.06 -15.04 5.29
N GLY A 42 4.29 -16.01 4.77
CA GLY A 42 4.84 -17.18 4.07
C GLY A 42 4.21 -18.50 4.50
N ASP A 43 4.74 -19.62 3.96
CA ASP A 43 4.21 -20.97 4.25
C ASP A 43 4.45 -21.35 5.72
N THR A 44 3.42 -21.10 6.52
CA THR A 44 3.35 -21.46 7.95
C THR A 44 3.41 -22.97 8.21
N LYS A 45 3.53 -23.81 7.17
CA LYS A 45 3.82 -25.24 7.25
C LYS A 45 5.30 -25.58 7.47
N SER A 46 6.22 -24.62 7.29
CA SER A 46 7.64 -24.88 7.59
C SER A 46 7.90 -24.79 9.10
N ASP A 47 8.47 -25.85 9.67
CA ASP A 47 8.88 -26.06 11.07
C ASP A 47 9.97 -25.07 11.58
N ARG A 48 10.03 -23.84 11.04
CA ARG A 48 10.85 -22.76 11.60
C ARG A 48 10.19 -22.27 12.89
N VAL A 49 10.56 -22.95 13.97
CA VAL A 49 10.28 -22.71 15.39
C VAL A 49 10.13 -21.22 15.73
N ILE A 50 8.88 -20.71 15.78
CA ILE A 50 8.49 -19.51 16.56
C ILE A 50 7.01 -19.65 16.96
N PRO A 51 6.54 -18.97 18.02
CA PRO A 51 5.71 -19.57 19.07
C PRO A 51 4.30 -19.92 18.57
N LYS A 52 3.63 -20.86 19.25
CA LYS A 52 2.19 -21.16 19.06
C LYS A 52 1.25 -19.99 19.42
N ALA A 53 1.79 -18.80 19.69
CA ALA A 53 1.05 -17.60 20.05
C ALA A 53 0.91 -16.68 18.82
N GLY A 54 -0.24 -16.01 18.72
CA GLY A 54 -0.57 -15.12 17.61
C GLY A 54 -1.80 -15.55 16.81
N LEU A 55 -2.39 -14.62 16.07
CA LEU A 55 -3.57 -14.88 15.25
C LEU A 55 -3.14 -15.37 13.87
N PHE A 56 -3.48 -16.61 13.52
CA PHE A 56 -3.23 -17.16 12.19
C PHE A 56 -4.38 -16.80 11.23
N LEU A 57 -4.03 -16.25 10.07
CA LEU A 57 -4.97 -15.84 9.03
C LEU A 57 -4.73 -16.74 7.80
N PRO A 58 -5.39 -17.92 7.73
CA PRO A 58 -5.10 -18.92 6.70
C PRO A 58 -5.34 -18.40 5.28
N ASN A 59 -6.38 -17.60 5.09
CA ASN A 59 -6.73 -17.02 3.78
C ASN A 59 -5.69 -16.01 3.28
N LEU A 60 -4.88 -15.43 4.18
CA LEU A 60 -3.85 -14.45 3.85
C LEU A 60 -2.43 -15.05 3.89
N GLY A 61 -2.29 -16.33 4.28
CA GLY A 61 -0.99 -16.97 4.44
C GLY A 61 -0.07 -16.22 5.41
N CYS A 62 -0.63 -15.64 6.46
CA CYS A 62 0.12 -14.81 7.41
C CYS A 62 -0.29 -15.07 8.87
N ARG A 63 0.58 -14.66 9.80
CA ARG A 63 0.34 -14.75 11.25
C ARG A 63 0.71 -13.44 11.93
N VAL A 64 -0.20 -12.91 12.75
CA VAL A 64 0.09 -11.75 13.61
C VAL A 64 0.77 -12.25 14.87
N LEU A 65 2.03 -11.84 15.09
CA LEU A 65 2.84 -12.29 16.22
C LEU A 65 2.72 -11.39 17.44
N GLY A 66 2.52 -10.09 17.22
CA GLY A 66 2.30 -9.12 18.28
C GLY A 66 1.55 -7.91 17.74
N LEU A 67 0.73 -7.34 18.60
CA LEU A 67 -0.06 -6.14 18.34
C LEU A 67 -0.01 -5.23 19.56
N TYR A 68 0.22 -3.95 19.34
CA TYR A 68 0.21 -2.93 20.39
C TYR A 68 -0.17 -1.57 19.82
N TYR A 69 -0.68 -0.68 20.67
CA TYR A 69 -0.92 0.71 20.31
C TYR A 69 -0.53 1.65 21.44
N THR A 70 -0.21 2.89 21.10
CA THR A 70 -0.05 4.01 22.06
C THR A 70 -0.81 5.23 21.54
N GLY A 71 -1.08 6.20 22.41
CA GLY A 71 -1.51 7.53 21.95
C GLY A 71 -0.48 8.13 20.99
N SER A 72 -0.96 8.77 19.93
CA SER A 72 -0.13 9.54 19.00
C SER A 72 0.34 10.86 19.61
N ASP A 73 1.37 11.42 18.98
CA ASP A 73 1.85 12.78 19.23
C ASP A 73 2.48 13.29 17.95
N GLY A 74 2.39 14.60 17.67
CA GLY A 74 2.91 15.19 16.43
C GLY A 74 2.10 14.89 15.16
N ILE A 75 0.81 14.55 15.29
CA ILE A 75 -0.10 14.25 14.18
C ILE A 75 -1.31 15.18 14.23
N GLU A 76 -1.67 15.76 13.10
CA GLU A 76 -2.86 16.61 12.92
C GLU A 76 -3.57 16.18 11.63
N ASP A 77 -4.89 16.03 11.68
CA ASP A 77 -5.73 15.60 10.54
C ASP A 77 -5.21 14.38 9.75
N GLY A 78 -4.63 13.41 10.46
CA GLY A 78 -4.08 12.18 9.87
C GLY A 78 -2.71 12.36 9.20
N GLU A 79 -2.07 13.53 9.35
CA GLU A 79 -0.75 13.85 8.80
C GLU A 79 0.28 14.11 9.89
N VAL A 80 1.53 13.75 9.61
CA VAL A 80 2.65 14.00 10.52
C VAL A 80 3.05 15.46 10.41
N ILE A 81 2.86 16.23 11.48
CA ILE A 81 3.28 17.64 11.58
C ILE A 81 4.57 17.81 12.40
N ASP A 82 4.86 16.88 13.32
CA ASP A 82 6.10 16.83 14.09
C ASP A 82 6.72 15.42 13.99
N PRO A 83 7.71 15.24 13.09
CA PRO A 83 8.39 13.97 12.89
C PRO A 83 9.12 13.44 14.14
N VAL A 84 9.58 14.32 15.03
CA VAL A 84 10.32 13.94 16.24
C VAL A 84 9.36 13.35 17.28
N GLN A 85 8.25 14.04 17.55
CA GLN A 85 7.22 13.55 18.48
C GLN A 85 6.58 12.25 17.95
N THR A 86 6.26 12.22 16.65
CA THR A 86 5.75 11.02 15.98
C THR A 86 6.73 9.86 16.08
N SER A 87 8.03 10.09 15.86
CA SER A 87 9.07 9.06 16.01
C SER A 87 9.11 8.47 17.42
N ASN A 88 8.95 9.28 18.45
CA ASN A 88 8.94 8.81 19.83
C ASN A 88 7.74 7.89 20.10
N ALA A 89 6.56 8.26 19.61
CA ALA A 89 5.36 7.43 19.69
C ALA A 89 5.53 6.11 18.92
N ILE A 90 6.07 6.15 17.69
CA ILE A 90 6.38 4.96 16.88
C ILE A 90 7.33 4.01 17.62
N LYS A 91 8.46 4.53 18.14
CA LYS A 91 9.44 3.73 18.88
C LYS A 91 8.82 3.05 20.09
N LYS A 92 7.99 3.78 20.84
CA LYS A 92 7.27 3.23 21.99
C LYS A 92 6.34 2.10 21.56
N THR A 93 5.51 2.29 20.53
CA THR A 93 4.60 1.25 20.03
C THR A 93 5.37 0.00 19.57
N LEU A 94 6.44 0.17 18.80
CA LEU A 94 7.23 -0.94 18.28
C LEU A 94 7.96 -1.71 19.38
N HIS A 95 8.51 -1.02 20.37
CA HIS A 95 9.17 -1.67 21.51
C HIS A 95 8.23 -2.68 22.20
N HIS A 96 6.98 -2.29 22.45
CA HIS A 96 6.00 -3.19 23.04
C HIS A 96 5.55 -4.29 22.07
N THR A 97 5.33 -3.96 20.81
CA THR A 97 4.94 -4.93 19.76
C THR A 97 5.97 -6.04 19.62
N PHE A 98 7.26 -5.70 19.55
CA PHE A 98 8.36 -6.67 19.43
C PHE A 98 8.53 -7.52 20.67
N ARG A 99 8.32 -6.94 21.86
CA ARG A 99 8.35 -7.70 23.11
C ARG A 99 7.25 -8.77 23.16
N ILE A 100 6.05 -8.43 22.69
CA ILE A 100 4.93 -9.39 22.58
C ILE A 100 5.24 -10.45 21.52
N ALA A 101 5.76 -10.03 20.36
CA ALA A 101 5.98 -10.90 19.22
C ALA A 101 7.18 -11.85 19.35
N GLY A 102 8.14 -11.55 20.24
CA GLY A 102 9.40 -12.29 20.33
C GLY A 102 10.28 -12.14 19.07
N GLY A 103 10.03 -11.09 18.28
CA GLY A 103 10.67 -10.85 16.98
C GLY A 103 10.68 -9.36 16.62
N ARG A 104 11.45 -9.01 15.60
CA ARG A 104 11.61 -7.61 15.14
C ARG A 104 11.77 -7.52 13.63
N SER A 105 11.31 -6.41 13.06
CA SER A 105 11.60 -6.00 11.68
C SER A 105 11.87 -4.51 11.65
N ASN A 106 12.68 -4.05 10.69
CA ASN A 106 12.86 -2.63 10.43
C ASN A 106 12.04 -2.17 9.22
N GLU A 107 11.51 -3.11 8.42
CA GLU A 107 10.68 -2.80 7.27
C GLU A 107 9.23 -2.58 7.72
N VAL A 108 8.63 -1.47 7.30
CA VAL A 108 7.29 -1.08 7.72
C VAL A 108 6.38 -0.73 6.55
N VAL A 109 5.14 -1.21 6.62
CA VAL A 109 4.02 -0.73 5.80
C VAL A 109 3.18 0.19 6.65
N ILE A 110 2.86 1.38 6.13
CA ILE A 110 2.12 2.41 6.85
C ILE A 110 0.74 2.59 6.23
N GLY A 111 -0.29 2.61 7.07
CA GLY A 111 -1.61 3.15 6.75
C GLY A 111 -1.58 4.68 6.84
N PHE A 112 -1.99 5.36 5.77
CA PHE A 112 -2.07 6.81 5.68
C PHE A 112 -3.53 7.26 5.54
N SER A 113 -3.97 8.15 6.43
CA SER A 113 -5.33 8.68 6.45
C SER A 113 -5.39 10.20 6.28
N GLY A 114 -4.29 10.86 5.92
CA GLY A 114 -4.18 12.32 5.84
C GLY A 114 -5.07 13.00 4.79
N LEU A 115 -5.31 14.29 4.98
CA LEU A 115 -6.19 15.12 4.15
C LEU A 115 -5.69 15.36 2.73
N THR A 116 -4.39 15.33 2.50
CA THR A 116 -3.79 15.60 1.18
C THR A 116 -3.87 14.42 0.22
N GLN A 117 -4.53 13.32 0.61
CA GLN A 117 -4.76 12.21 -0.30
C GLN A 117 -5.82 12.54 -1.36
N SER A 118 -5.57 12.12 -2.59
CA SER A 118 -6.53 12.27 -3.69
C SER A 118 -6.56 11.04 -4.57
N SER A 119 -7.74 10.71 -5.11
CA SER A 119 -7.94 9.61 -6.06
C SER A 119 -8.32 10.18 -7.41
N SER A 120 -7.69 9.70 -8.48
CA SER A 120 -7.98 10.15 -9.85
C SER A 120 -7.81 9.01 -10.83
N ILE A 121 -8.62 9.03 -11.90
CA ILE A 121 -8.55 8.02 -12.96
C ILE A 121 -7.68 8.55 -14.09
N TYR A 122 -6.68 7.77 -14.48
CA TYR A 122 -5.82 8.03 -15.64
C TYR A 122 -6.00 6.93 -16.68
N THR A 123 -5.90 7.32 -17.95
CA THR A 123 -5.97 6.38 -19.07
C THR A 123 -4.64 6.32 -19.80
N GLY A 124 -4.19 5.11 -20.08
CA GLY A 124 -3.02 4.81 -20.89
C GLY A 124 -3.36 3.82 -22.00
N SER A 125 -2.53 3.76 -23.04
CA SER A 125 -2.75 2.81 -24.12
C SER A 125 -1.46 2.40 -24.80
N THR A 126 -1.44 1.22 -25.39
CA THR A 126 -0.35 0.75 -26.24
C THR A 126 -0.87 0.01 -27.47
N GLU A 127 -0.13 0.09 -28.57
CA GLU A 127 -0.45 -0.63 -29.80
C GLU A 127 0.00 -2.10 -29.68
N LEU A 128 -0.86 -3.01 -30.13
CA LEU A 128 -0.63 -4.45 -30.18
C LEU A 128 -0.32 -4.94 -31.60
N PHE A 129 -0.76 -4.22 -32.63
CA PHE A 129 -0.59 -4.58 -34.05
C PHE A 129 -1.08 -6.00 -34.39
N GLY A 130 -2.24 -6.39 -33.85
CA GLY A 130 -2.85 -7.71 -34.06
C GLY A 130 -2.30 -8.80 -33.13
N ASN A 131 -1.28 -8.51 -32.31
CA ASN A 131 -0.70 -9.47 -31.39
C ASN A 131 -1.58 -9.70 -30.14
N GLN A 132 -1.30 -10.79 -29.46
CA GLN A 132 -1.88 -11.08 -28.14
C GLN A 132 -1.34 -10.12 -27.07
N VAL A 133 -2.22 -9.75 -26.14
CA VAL A 133 -1.85 -8.99 -24.95
C VAL A 133 -0.95 -9.84 -24.06
N THR A 134 0.17 -9.23 -23.64
CA THR A 134 1.14 -9.81 -22.70
C THR A 134 1.26 -8.86 -21.51
N GLU A 135 1.89 -9.33 -20.43
CA GLU A 135 2.20 -8.47 -19.28
C GLU A 135 3.05 -7.25 -19.66
N LYS A 136 3.93 -7.39 -20.67
CA LYS A 136 4.72 -6.27 -21.20
C LYS A 136 3.83 -5.20 -21.83
N HIS A 137 2.78 -5.61 -22.55
CA HIS A 137 1.82 -4.66 -23.13
C HIS A 137 1.02 -3.93 -22.03
N ILE A 138 0.58 -4.65 -21.00
CA ILE A 138 -0.11 -4.05 -19.84
C ILE A 138 0.80 -3.03 -19.13
N ALA A 139 2.03 -3.43 -18.80
CA ALA A 139 2.99 -2.55 -18.15
C ALA A 139 3.31 -1.32 -18.99
N LYS A 140 3.46 -1.48 -20.31
CA LYS A 140 3.65 -0.38 -21.26
C LYS A 140 2.47 0.59 -21.27
N ALA A 141 1.23 0.07 -21.40
CA ALA A 141 0.03 0.90 -21.39
C ALA A 141 -0.11 1.68 -20.07
N ILE A 142 0.23 1.06 -18.94
CA ILE A 142 0.24 1.72 -17.62
C ILE A 142 1.25 2.87 -17.59
N LEU A 143 2.49 2.63 -18.04
CA LEU A 143 3.54 3.66 -18.08
C LEU A 143 3.20 4.81 -19.05
N ASP A 144 2.47 4.51 -20.12
CA ASP A 144 2.03 5.48 -21.12
C ASP A 144 0.73 6.20 -20.72
N SER A 145 0.28 6.05 -19.47
CA SER A 145 -0.85 6.81 -18.92
C SER A 145 -0.62 8.32 -19.02
N LYS A 146 -1.70 9.02 -19.37
CA LYS A 146 -1.75 10.48 -19.50
C LYS A 146 -1.88 11.14 -18.12
N ILE A 147 -0.79 11.17 -17.38
CA ILE A 147 -0.70 11.85 -16.09
C ILE A 147 -0.38 13.35 -16.34
N PRO A 148 -1.19 14.29 -15.81
CA PRO A 148 -0.94 15.72 -15.93
C PRO A 148 0.42 16.13 -15.38
N ALA A 149 1.03 17.15 -15.98
CA ALA A 149 2.27 17.75 -15.47
C ALA A 149 2.03 18.53 -14.15
N SER A 150 0.80 19.01 -13.91
CA SER A 150 0.37 19.73 -12.70
C SER A 150 0.33 18.88 -11.42
N MET A 151 0.92 17.69 -11.44
CA MET A 151 1.09 16.80 -10.28
C MET A 151 2.41 17.09 -9.54
N GLU A 152 3.05 18.23 -9.81
CA GLU A 152 4.16 18.73 -9.00
C GLU A 152 3.71 18.87 -7.54
N GLY A 153 4.52 18.35 -6.60
CA GLY A 153 4.15 18.29 -5.18
C GLY A 153 3.23 17.13 -4.81
N SER A 154 3.02 16.14 -5.68
CA SER A 154 2.27 14.92 -5.35
C SER A 154 3.02 13.65 -5.71
N GLU A 155 2.94 12.65 -4.84
CA GLU A 155 3.55 11.32 -5.04
C GLU A 155 2.47 10.24 -5.12
N PHE A 156 2.65 9.27 -6.03
CA PHE A 156 1.71 8.15 -6.22
C PHE A 156 1.95 7.05 -5.20
N ILE A 157 0.95 6.76 -4.35
CA ILE A 157 1.00 5.64 -3.40
C ILE A 157 0.32 4.38 -3.95
N HIS A 158 -0.73 4.55 -4.77
CA HIS A 158 -1.43 3.45 -5.45
C HIS A 158 -1.61 3.73 -6.93
N ALA A 159 -1.61 2.68 -7.75
CA ALA A 159 -1.89 2.74 -9.19
C ALA A 159 -2.46 1.39 -9.64
N GLN A 160 -3.77 1.24 -9.49
CA GLN A 160 -4.47 -0.02 -9.72
C GLN A 160 -5.22 0.05 -11.06
N PRO A 161 -4.94 -0.87 -12.01
CA PRO A 161 -5.78 -1.03 -13.19
C PRO A 161 -7.20 -1.40 -12.75
N ILE A 162 -8.19 -0.61 -13.18
CA ILE A 162 -9.61 -0.83 -12.83
C ILE A 162 -10.43 -1.29 -14.03
N ASN A 163 -9.93 -1.10 -15.25
CA ASN A 163 -10.61 -1.51 -16.47
C ASN A 163 -9.61 -1.62 -17.63
N PHE A 164 -9.81 -2.64 -18.49
CA PHE A 164 -9.11 -2.75 -19.76
C PHE A 164 -10.08 -2.69 -20.93
N ALA A 165 -9.58 -2.24 -22.07
CA ALA A 165 -10.28 -2.31 -23.34
C ALA A 165 -9.32 -2.73 -24.46
N ILE A 166 -9.81 -3.56 -25.39
CA ILE A 166 -9.12 -3.94 -26.60
C ILE A 166 -9.94 -3.46 -27.79
N ASP A 167 -9.37 -2.56 -28.58
CA ASP A 167 -10.06 -1.84 -29.64
C ASP A 167 -11.31 -1.11 -29.10
N HIS A 168 -12.51 -1.54 -29.50
CA HIS A 168 -13.81 -0.99 -29.06
C HIS A 168 -14.48 -1.83 -27.94
N ARG A 169 -13.85 -2.93 -27.50
CA ARG A 169 -14.39 -3.83 -26.48
C ARG A 169 -13.83 -3.45 -25.11
N GLY A 170 -14.65 -2.83 -24.25
CA GLY A 170 -14.31 -2.47 -22.88
C GLY A 170 -14.86 -3.44 -21.83
N GLY A 171 -14.64 -3.14 -20.55
CA GLY A 171 -15.11 -3.97 -19.44
C GLY A 171 -14.29 -5.25 -19.25
N ILE A 172 -13.08 -5.29 -19.80
CA ILE A 172 -12.21 -6.47 -19.72
C ILE A 172 -11.47 -6.42 -18.38
N LEU A 173 -11.65 -7.46 -17.55
CA LEU A 173 -10.96 -7.58 -16.26
C LEU A 173 -9.50 -8.02 -16.44
N ASP A 174 -9.27 -9.06 -17.25
CA ASP A 174 -7.94 -9.54 -17.62
C ASP A 174 -7.80 -9.65 -19.15
N PRO A 175 -6.99 -8.79 -19.78
CA PRO A 175 -6.84 -8.78 -21.23
C PRO A 175 -5.83 -9.82 -21.73
N ARG A 176 -5.07 -10.50 -20.86
CA ARG A 176 -3.98 -11.40 -21.26
C ARG A 176 -4.47 -12.52 -22.18
N GLY A 177 -3.72 -12.79 -23.25
CA GLY A 177 -4.05 -13.81 -24.25
C GLY A 177 -5.10 -13.39 -25.28
N GLN A 178 -5.77 -12.25 -25.10
CA GLN A 178 -6.66 -11.70 -26.12
C GLN A 178 -5.86 -10.94 -27.18
N SER A 179 -6.31 -10.96 -28.44
CA SER A 179 -5.68 -10.24 -29.55
C SER A 179 -6.49 -9.02 -29.97
N GLY A 180 -5.80 -7.99 -30.44
CA GLY A 180 -6.41 -6.81 -31.04
C GLY A 180 -5.36 -5.86 -31.59
N ASN A 181 -5.77 -4.66 -31.96
CA ASN A 181 -4.85 -3.65 -32.49
C ASN A 181 -4.36 -2.70 -31.40
N ARG A 182 -5.21 -2.36 -30.43
CA ARG A 182 -4.87 -1.41 -29.37
C ARG A 182 -5.39 -1.86 -28.00
N LEU A 183 -4.50 -1.86 -27.02
CA LEU A 183 -4.83 -2.05 -25.61
C LEU A 183 -4.96 -0.69 -24.91
N THR A 184 -6.05 -0.48 -24.20
CA THR A 184 -6.27 0.68 -23.33
C THR A 184 -6.46 0.21 -21.90
N VAL A 185 -5.89 0.95 -20.94
CA VAL A 185 -6.04 0.71 -19.51
C VAL A 185 -6.54 1.98 -18.83
N SER A 186 -7.51 1.83 -17.94
CA SER A 186 -7.89 2.85 -16.97
C SER A 186 -7.33 2.45 -15.61
N ILE A 187 -6.67 3.40 -14.96
CA ILE A 187 -5.99 3.22 -13.68
C ILE A 187 -6.63 4.15 -12.68
N ASN A 188 -7.09 3.61 -11.55
CA ASN A 188 -7.32 4.44 -10.39
C ASN A 188 -5.99 4.63 -9.66
N ALA A 189 -5.56 5.88 -9.53
CA ALA A 189 -4.32 6.22 -8.87
C ALA A 189 -4.62 7.10 -7.67
N VAL A 190 -3.95 6.77 -6.55
CA VAL A 190 -4.05 7.52 -5.31
C VAL A 190 -2.72 8.23 -5.08
N THR A 191 -2.81 9.53 -4.85
CA THR A 191 -1.66 10.40 -4.57
C THR A 191 -1.76 10.98 -3.17
N ILE A 192 -0.63 11.44 -2.64
CA ILE A 192 -0.52 12.28 -1.44
C ILE A 192 0.41 13.45 -1.74
N SER A 193 0.42 14.49 -0.89
CA SER A 193 1.41 15.55 -1.04
C SER A 193 2.84 15.04 -0.80
N THR A 194 3.81 15.62 -1.49
CA THR A 194 5.23 15.30 -1.27
C THR A 194 5.65 15.70 0.14
N GLU A 195 5.12 16.80 0.67
CA GLU A 195 5.38 17.30 2.01
C GLU A 195 4.93 16.29 3.08
N ALA A 196 3.71 15.74 2.97
CA ALA A 196 3.23 14.72 3.90
C ALA A 196 4.10 13.45 3.85
N LEU A 197 4.55 13.06 2.66
CA LEU A 197 5.48 11.94 2.50
C LEU A 197 6.83 12.21 3.16
N GLU A 198 7.38 13.40 3.01
CA GLU A 198 8.67 13.80 3.61
C GLU A 198 8.61 13.75 5.14
N CYS A 199 7.54 14.27 5.76
CA CYS A 199 7.34 14.20 7.20
C CYS A 199 7.28 12.76 7.72
N ILE A 200 6.58 11.86 7.00
CA ILE A 200 6.56 10.42 7.31
C ILE A 200 7.98 9.84 7.22
N LEU A 201 8.69 10.10 6.13
CA LEU A 201 10.04 9.57 5.90
C LEU A 201 11.04 10.06 6.96
N GLU A 202 10.92 11.31 7.41
CA GLU A 202 11.74 11.85 8.49
C GLU A 202 11.46 11.12 9.81
N ALA A 203 10.18 10.95 10.18
CA ALA A 203 9.80 10.25 11.40
C ALA A 203 10.31 8.79 11.42
N LEU A 204 10.30 8.12 10.26
CA LEU A 204 10.85 6.77 10.11
C LEU A 204 12.37 6.74 10.19
N THR A 205 13.04 7.72 9.60
CA THR A 205 14.51 7.85 9.64
C THR A 205 14.99 8.01 11.09
N ILE A 206 14.36 8.88 11.87
CA ILE A 206 14.64 9.06 13.31
C ILE A 206 14.36 7.75 14.09
N SER A 207 13.39 6.96 13.62
CA SER A 207 13.01 5.65 14.16
C SER A 207 13.89 4.48 13.69
N LYS A 208 14.83 4.71 12.77
CA LYS A 208 15.66 3.68 12.14
C LYS A 208 14.82 2.59 11.44
N LEU A 209 13.72 3.01 10.82
CA LEU A 209 12.82 2.16 10.04
C LEU A 209 12.96 2.44 8.56
N ASN A 210 12.70 1.42 7.75
CA ASN A 210 12.66 1.51 6.30
C ASN A 210 11.22 1.41 5.85
N LEU A 211 10.76 2.40 5.08
CA LEU A 211 9.43 2.34 4.47
C LEU A 211 9.44 1.26 3.39
N ALA A 212 8.60 0.24 3.59
CA ALA A 212 8.35 -0.82 2.62
C ALA A 212 7.02 -0.62 1.88
N GLY A 213 6.10 0.17 2.41
CA GLY A 213 4.89 0.52 1.68
C GLY A 213 4.11 1.61 2.37
N LEU A 214 3.37 2.36 1.58
CA LEU A 214 2.41 3.35 2.05
C LEU A 214 1.06 3.02 1.42
N VAL A 215 0.03 2.93 2.24
CA VAL A 215 -1.29 2.46 1.84
C VAL A 215 -2.31 3.45 2.36
N SER A 216 -3.18 3.98 1.49
CA SER A 216 -4.37 4.71 1.95
C SER A 216 -5.18 3.83 2.92
N SER A 217 -5.41 4.32 4.14
CA SER A 217 -6.19 3.62 5.15
C SER A 217 -7.61 3.38 4.68
N ALA A 218 -8.23 4.33 3.95
CA ALA A 218 -9.56 4.15 3.37
C ALA A 218 -9.61 2.95 2.40
N TYR A 219 -8.58 2.80 1.56
CA TYR A 219 -8.46 1.64 0.67
C TYR A 219 -8.24 0.33 1.45
N ALA A 220 -7.42 0.37 2.50
CA ALA A 220 -7.17 -0.81 3.34
C ALA A 220 -8.43 -1.24 4.11
N SER A 221 -9.19 -0.30 4.66
CA SER A 221 -10.48 -0.53 5.32
C SER A 221 -11.42 -1.24 4.34
N GLY A 222 -11.53 -0.74 3.10
CA GLY A 222 -12.21 -1.40 1.97
C GLY A 222 -11.91 -2.87 1.79
N LEU A 223 -10.63 -3.18 1.60
CA LEU A 223 -10.18 -4.56 1.38
C LEU A 223 -10.41 -5.47 2.59
N SER A 224 -10.47 -4.91 3.79
CA SER A 224 -10.55 -5.69 5.02
C SER A 224 -11.98 -6.02 5.46
N THR A 225 -12.95 -5.19 5.06
CA THR A 225 -14.34 -5.30 5.55
C THR A 225 -15.32 -5.80 4.50
N LEU A 226 -15.10 -5.51 3.21
CA LEU A 226 -16.05 -5.85 2.16
C LEU A 226 -15.89 -7.28 1.69
N VAL A 227 -17.02 -7.94 1.47
CA VAL A 227 -17.07 -9.20 0.72
C VAL A 227 -17.30 -8.94 -0.77
N GLU A 228 -17.02 -9.93 -1.61
CA GLU A 228 -17.06 -9.82 -3.09
C GLU A 228 -18.40 -9.25 -3.61
N ASN A 229 -19.52 -9.72 -3.07
CA ASN A 229 -20.85 -9.21 -3.45
C ASN A 229 -21.04 -7.72 -3.13
N GLU A 230 -20.51 -7.22 -2.02
CA GLU A 230 -20.63 -5.80 -1.64
C GLU A 230 -19.75 -4.91 -2.51
N LEU A 231 -18.64 -5.45 -3.03
CA LEU A 231 -17.79 -4.79 -4.01
C LEU A 231 -18.51 -4.70 -5.37
N GLU A 232 -19.16 -5.78 -5.81
CA GLU A 232 -19.85 -5.84 -7.10
C GLU A 232 -21.10 -4.96 -7.17
N LEU A 233 -21.90 -4.92 -6.10
CA LEU A 233 -23.13 -4.12 -6.04
C LEU A 233 -22.88 -2.62 -5.84
N GLY A 234 -21.66 -2.27 -5.43
CA GLY A 234 -21.31 -0.94 -4.96
C GLY A 234 -21.67 -0.76 -3.49
N SER A 235 -20.70 -0.31 -2.71
CA SER A 235 -20.83 -0.11 -1.27
C SER A 235 -20.15 1.18 -0.85
N VAL A 236 -20.52 1.68 0.34
CA VAL A 236 -19.89 2.83 0.98
C VAL A 236 -19.38 2.38 2.33
N ILE A 237 -18.12 2.70 2.61
CA ILE A 237 -17.52 2.52 3.94
C ILE A 237 -17.38 3.87 4.59
N VAL A 238 -17.76 3.93 5.85
CA VAL A 238 -17.56 5.09 6.72
C VAL A 238 -16.65 4.65 7.85
N ASP A 239 -15.41 5.12 7.83
CA ASP A 239 -14.41 4.90 8.87
C ASP A 239 -14.44 6.09 9.84
N ILE A 240 -14.97 5.88 11.04
CA ILE A 240 -15.17 6.94 12.05
C ILE A 240 -13.99 6.92 13.01
N GLY A 241 -12.96 7.68 12.64
CA GLY A 241 -11.80 7.97 13.48
C GLY A 241 -12.03 9.14 14.44
N HIS A 242 -10.92 9.68 14.93
CA HIS A 242 -10.86 10.89 15.76
C HIS A 242 -10.26 12.03 14.95
#